data_AF-A0A7R8XEK1-F1
#
_entry.id   AF-A0A7R8XEK1-F1
#
_cell.length_a   1.000
_cell.length_b   1.000
_cell.length_c   1.000
_cell.angle_alpha   90.00
_cell.angle_beta   90.00
_cell.angle_gamma   90.00
#
_symmetry.space_group_name_H-M   'P 1'
#
loop_
_entity.id
_entity.type
_entity.pdbx_description
1 polymer ?
#
loop_
_entity_poly.entity_id
_entity_poly.type
_entity_poly.pdbx_seq_one_letter_code
_entity_poly.pdbx_strand_id
1 'polypeptide(L)'
;REAGIRIEEVHVVGHSLGAQTSSYIGSALKDMGVGKLGRITGLDPSGYYFEFTDPRVRLDPEDALFVDAIHTDGVHASGAMRLVAGFGTLQPMGHVDFYPNSGARMPGCGLTLQGAFGKGMFGNGIRSPFSRGSDGLTRFTVCNHLKAYEYFIESINSPCSFLAHQCSNWFEFV
;
A
#
# COMPACT_ATOMS: atom_id res chain seq x y z
N ARG A 1 -17.91 -25.68 -17.87
CA ARG A 1 -16.92 -26.21 -16.91
C ARG A 1 -16.67 -25.09 -15.91
N GLU A 2 -17.36 -25.10 -14.78
CA GLU A 2 -17.02 -24.24 -13.65
C GLU A 2 -15.90 -24.93 -12.86
N ALA A 3 -14.85 -24.18 -12.49
CA ALA A 3 -13.68 -24.74 -11.82
C ALA A 3 -13.95 -25.19 -10.36
N GLY A 4 -15.19 -25.06 -9.85
CA GLY A 4 -15.57 -25.49 -8.49
C GLY A 4 -14.87 -24.72 -7.36
N ILE A 5 -14.21 -23.60 -7.68
CA ILE A 5 -13.49 -22.77 -6.71
C ILE A 5 -14.53 -21.99 -5.90
N ARG A 6 -14.48 -22.14 -4.57
CA ARG A 6 -15.32 -21.33 -3.68
C ARG A 6 -14.71 -19.96 -3.50
N ILE A 7 -15.51 -18.90 -3.55
CA ILE A 7 -14.98 -17.53 -3.55
C ILE A 7 -14.30 -17.17 -2.23
N GLU A 8 -14.72 -17.81 -1.13
CA GLU A 8 -14.07 -17.69 0.17
C GLU A 8 -12.66 -18.31 0.24
N GLU A 9 -12.25 -19.10 -0.77
CA GLU A 9 -10.89 -19.67 -0.86
C GLU A 9 -9.93 -18.76 -1.67
N VAL A 10 -10.43 -17.65 -2.20
CA VAL A 10 -9.63 -16.72 -3.01
C VAL A 10 -9.00 -15.64 -2.14
N HIS A 11 -7.68 -15.46 -2.28
CA HIS A 11 -6.91 -14.37 -1.69
C HIS A 11 -6.42 -13.43 -2.79
N VAL A 12 -6.82 -12.17 -2.73
CA VAL A 12 -6.35 -11.12 -3.64
C VAL A 12 -5.29 -10.28 -2.94
N VAL A 13 -4.13 -10.11 -3.58
CA VAL A 13 -3.05 -9.26 -3.07
C VAL A 13 -2.86 -8.10 -4.06
N GLY A 14 -2.98 -6.87 -3.56
CA GLY A 14 -2.88 -5.67 -4.38
C GLY A 14 -1.87 -4.68 -3.81
N HIS A 15 -0.92 -4.22 -4.64
CA HIS A 15 0.05 -3.17 -4.26
C HIS A 15 -0.35 -1.81 -4.82
N SER A 16 -0.16 -0.74 -4.05
CA SER A 16 -0.43 0.63 -4.49
C SER A 16 -1.89 0.83 -4.93
N LEU A 17 -2.13 1.32 -6.15
CA LEU A 17 -3.44 1.37 -6.79
C LEU A 17 -4.09 -0.02 -6.92
N GLY A 18 -3.30 -1.09 -7.02
CA GLY A 18 -3.81 -2.46 -7.04
C GLY A 18 -4.50 -2.88 -5.75
N ALA A 19 -4.15 -2.29 -4.61
CA ALA A 19 -4.89 -2.50 -3.35
C ALA A 19 -6.33 -1.97 -3.48
N GLN A 20 -6.47 -0.77 -4.05
CA GLN A 20 -7.78 -0.16 -4.33
C GLN A 20 -8.56 -0.95 -5.38
N THR A 21 -7.88 -1.45 -6.42
CA THR A 21 -8.50 -2.38 -7.38
C THR A 21 -9.01 -3.66 -6.72
N SER A 22 -8.31 -4.17 -5.70
CA SER A 22 -8.72 -5.39 -4.99
C SER A 22 -10.05 -5.20 -4.23
N SER A 23 -10.28 -4.00 -3.69
CA SER A 23 -11.57 -3.58 -3.12
C SER A 23 -12.69 -3.66 -4.15
N TYR A 24 -12.49 -3.04 -5.33
CA TYR A 24 -13.47 -3.08 -6.41
C TYR A 24 -13.78 -4.50 -6.91
N ILE A 25 -12.81 -5.41 -6.88
CA ILE A 25 -13.05 -6.83 -7.17
C ILE A 25 -13.99 -7.44 -6.12
N GLY A 26 -13.72 -7.22 -4.82
CA GLY A 26 -14.55 -7.73 -3.73
C GLY A 26 -15.99 -7.19 -3.78
N SER A 27 -16.14 -5.88 -3.95
CA SER A 27 -17.44 -5.22 -4.11
C SER A 27 -18.20 -5.72 -5.34
N ALA A 28 -17.55 -5.85 -6.51
CA ALA A 28 -18.21 -6.35 -7.72
C ALA A 28 -18.71 -7.80 -7.57
N LEU A 29 -17.93 -8.68 -6.94
CA LEU A 29 -18.34 -10.08 -6.69
C LEU A 29 -19.54 -10.19 -5.75
N LYS A 30 -19.58 -9.33 -4.73
CA LYS A 30 -20.72 -9.21 -3.82
C LYS A 30 -21.97 -8.74 -4.57
N ASP A 31 -21.85 -7.70 -5.38
CA ASP A 31 -22.97 -7.13 -6.16
C ASP A 31 -23.50 -8.10 -7.23
N MET A 32 -22.63 -8.93 -7.81
CA MET A 32 -23.01 -10.01 -8.74
C MET A 32 -23.66 -11.22 -8.05
N GLY A 33 -23.74 -11.24 -6.71
CA GLY A 33 -24.29 -12.36 -5.95
C GLY A 33 -23.37 -13.59 -5.90
N VAL A 34 -22.09 -13.45 -6.25
CA VAL A 34 -21.09 -14.53 -6.20
C VAL A 34 -20.65 -14.81 -4.76
N GLY A 35 -20.56 -13.77 -3.93
CA GLY A 35 -20.18 -13.86 -2.52
C GLY A 35 -19.02 -12.93 -2.16
N LYS A 36 -18.39 -13.15 -1.00
CA LYS A 36 -17.25 -12.38 -0.51
C LYS A 36 -15.93 -13.13 -0.76
N LEU A 37 -14.90 -12.40 -1.16
CA LEU A 37 -13.53 -12.92 -1.19
C LEU A 37 -13.12 -13.42 0.20
N GLY A 38 -12.30 -14.47 0.24
CA GLY A 38 -11.73 -14.99 1.48
C GLY A 38 -10.81 -13.98 2.17
N ARG A 39 -9.87 -13.41 1.40
CA ARG A 39 -8.93 -12.42 1.92
C ARG A 39 -8.55 -11.37 0.88
N ILE A 40 -8.36 -10.15 1.33
CA ILE A 40 -7.61 -9.12 0.59
C ILE A 40 -6.40 -8.71 1.42
N THR A 41 -5.23 -8.63 0.80
CA THR A 41 -4.06 -7.95 1.38
C THR A 41 -3.74 -6.69 0.58
N GLY A 42 -3.83 -5.53 1.22
CA GLY A 42 -3.44 -4.24 0.67
C GLY A 42 -1.99 -3.90 0.99
N LEU A 43 -1.12 -3.88 -0.01
CA LEU A 43 0.30 -3.55 0.13
C LEU A 43 0.50 -2.07 -0.20
N ASP A 44 0.66 -1.27 0.84
CA ASP A 44 0.76 0.19 0.83
C ASP A 44 -0.31 0.85 -0.05
N PRO A 45 -1.60 0.77 0.33
CA PRO A 45 -2.69 1.26 -0.49
C PRO A 45 -2.48 2.73 -0.86
N SER A 46 -2.63 3.05 -2.16
CA SER A 46 -2.48 4.44 -2.62
C SER A 46 -3.52 5.32 -1.93
N GLY A 47 -3.08 6.39 -1.27
CA GLY A 47 -4.01 7.36 -0.70
C GLY A 47 -4.42 8.46 -1.68
N TYR A 48 -3.76 8.57 -2.83
CA TYR A 48 -4.09 9.59 -3.83
C TYR A 48 -5.46 9.33 -4.46
N TYR A 49 -6.44 10.22 -4.23
CA TYR A 49 -7.86 10.09 -4.56
C TYR A 49 -8.68 9.06 -3.74
N PHE A 50 -8.06 8.39 -2.77
CA PHE A 50 -8.72 7.33 -1.98
C PHE A 50 -8.76 7.62 -0.48
N GLU A 51 -7.75 8.32 0.05
CA GLU A 51 -7.71 8.61 1.49
C GLU A 51 -8.87 9.54 1.89
N PHE A 52 -9.54 9.20 2.99
CA PHE A 52 -10.72 9.89 3.54
C PHE A 52 -11.94 9.96 2.61
N THR A 53 -11.99 9.11 1.58
CA THR A 53 -13.21 8.93 0.78
C THR A 53 -14.17 7.91 1.42
N ASP A 54 -15.38 7.87 0.89
CA ASP A 54 -16.39 6.88 1.23
C ASP A 54 -15.84 5.45 1.07
N PRO A 55 -16.13 4.51 2.00
CA PRO A 55 -15.71 3.11 1.90
C PRO A 55 -15.92 2.46 0.54
N ARG A 56 -16.94 2.87 -0.22
CA ARG A 56 -17.21 2.33 -1.57
C ARG A 56 -16.17 2.69 -2.63
N VAL A 57 -15.28 3.64 -2.34
CA VAL A 57 -14.30 4.17 -3.29
C VAL A 57 -12.89 3.63 -2.99
N ARG A 58 -12.66 3.05 -1.82
CA ARG A 58 -11.34 2.66 -1.32
C ARG A 58 -11.37 1.28 -0.69
N LEU A 59 -10.19 0.72 -0.43
CA LEU A 59 -10.04 -0.47 0.40
C LEU A 59 -10.67 -0.26 1.76
N ASP A 60 -11.48 -1.23 2.15
CA ASP A 60 -12.25 -1.21 3.38
C ASP A 60 -12.40 -2.65 3.93
N PRO A 61 -12.53 -2.83 5.26
CA PRO A 61 -12.77 -4.15 5.84
C PRO A 61 -13.97 -4.89 5.25
N GLU A 62 -14.98 -4.19 4.74
CA GLU A 62 -16.17 -4.84 4.20
C GLU A 62 -15.95 -5.60 2.87
N ASP A 63 -14.84 -5.36 2.17
CA ASP A 63 -14.57 -5.89 0.82
C ASP A 63 -14.29 -7.40 0.76
N ALA A 64 -13.93 -8.01 1.89
CA ALA A 64 -13.67 -9.46 1.99
C ALA A 64 -14.10 -10.00 3.35
N LEU A 65 -13.94 -11.31 3.57
CA LEU A 65 -14.09 -11.93 4.89
C LEU A 65 -12.96 -11.51 5.84
N PHE A 66 -11.77 -11.27 5.31
CA PHE A 66 -10.65 -10.70 6.05
C PHE A 66 -9.85 -9.76 5.15
N VAL A 67 -9.43 -8.62 5.71
CA VAL A 67 -8.66 -7.60 5.00
C VAL A 67 -7.51 -7.21 5.90
N ASP A 68 -6.29 -7.31 5.40
CA ASP A 68 -5.09 -6.84 6.08
C ASP A 68 -4.32 -5.85 5.20
N ALA A 69 -3.77 -4.80 5.81
CA ALA A 69 -3.03 -3.78 5.09
C ALA A 69 -1.64 -3.57 5.68
N ILE A 70 -0.65 -3.31 4.84
CA ILE A 70 0.73 -2.99 5.25
C ILE A 70 1.04 -1.58 4.74
N HIS A 71 1.27 -0.64 5.64
CA HIS A 71 1.56 0.76 5.31
C HIS A 71 3.07 1.00 5.41
N THR A 72 3.68 1.55 4.36
CA THR A 72 5.13 1.80 4.32
C THR A 72 5.53 3.18 3.79
N ASP A 73 4.63 3.88 3.09
CA ASP A 73 4.87 5.21 2.52
C ASP A 73 3.73 6.19 2.80
N GLY A 74 3.11 6.06 3.97
CA GLY A 74 2.01 6.90 4.39
C GLY A 74 2.46 8.32 4.77
N VAL A 75 1.74 9.34 4.30
CA VAL A 75 2.01 10.76 4.60
C VAL A 75 0.74 11.57 4.86
N HIS A 76 0.81 12.50 5.83
CA HIS A 76 -0.24 13.50 6.08
C HIS A 76 -0.14 14.71 5.14
N ALA A 77 0.17 14.48 3.86
CA ALA A 77 0.34 15.53 2.86
C ALA A 77 -0.86 15.55 1.90
N SER A 78 -1.35 16.75 1.61
CA SER A 78 -2.44 17.01 0.66
C SER A 78 -1.95 17.77 -0.58
N GLY A 79 -2.74 17.71 -1.65
CA GLY A 79 -2.44 18.40 -2.91
C GLY A 79 -1.13 17.93 -3.57
N ALA A 80 -0.46 18.85 -4.27
CA ALA A 80 0.79 18.56 -4.99
C ALA A 80 1.92 18.03 -4.09
N MET A 81 1.88 18.31 -2.79
CA MET A 81 2.90 17.85 -1.84
C MET A 81 2.88 16.32 -1.68
N ARG A 82 1.72 15.67 -1.89
CA ARG A 82 1.62 14.21 -1.82
C ARG A 82 2.48 13.52 -2.88
N LEU A 83 2.58 14.11 -4.08
CA LEU A 83 3.36 13.57 -5.20
C LEU A 83 4.88 13.49 -4.92
N VAL A 84 5.36 14.18 -3.89
CA VAL A 84 6.78 14.26 -3.52
C VAL A 84 7.07 13.80 -2.09
N ALA A 85 6.04 13.53 -1.28
CA ALA A 85 6.19 13.16 0.12
C ALA A 85 5.95 11.67 0.36
N GLY A 86 4.96 11.06 -0.31
CA GLY A 86 4.63 9.64 -0.18
C GLY A 86 3.34 9.28 -0.92
N PHE A 87 3.28 8.05 -1.44
CA PHE A 87 2.16 7.56 -2.25
C PHE A 87 1.11 6.81 -1.43
N GLY A 88 1.55 6.15 -0.35
CA GLY A 88 0.70 5.37 0.55
C GLY A 88 -0.24 6.23 1.39
N THR A 89 -1.12 5.56 2.11
CA THR A 89 -2.07 6.15 3.06
C THR A 89 -1.66 5.81 4.50
N LEU A 90 -2.00 6.66 5.48
CA LEU A 90 -1.92 6.28 6.90
C LEU A 90 -3.29 5.91 7.48
N GLN A 91 -4.37 6.23 6.76
CA GLN A 91 -5.72 5.82 7.12
C GLN A 91 -5.81 4.27 7.21
N PRO A 92 -6.32 3.72 8.31
CA PRO A 92 -6.66 2.30 8.40
C PRO A 92 -7.67 1.88 7.33
N MET A 93 -7.40 0.79 6.63
CA MET A 93 -8.23 0.25 5.54
C MET A 93 -8.50 -1.26 5.69
N GLY A 94 -7.94 -1.92 6.71
CA GLY A 94 -8.13 -3.34 6.96
C GLY A 94 -8.85 -3.64 8.28
N HIS A 95 -9.14 -4.93 8.47
CA HIS A 95 -9.42 -5.46 9.81
C HIS A 95 -8.17 -5.39 10.69
N VAL A 96 -7.00 -5.52 10.06
CA VAL A 96 -5.69 -5.37 10.69
C VAL A 96 -4.81 -4.51 9.79
N ASP A 97 -4.26 -3.44 10.34
CA ASP A 97 -3.36 -2.52 9.65
C ASP A 97 -1.98 -2.55 10.32
N PHE A 98 -0.95 -2.91 9.54
CA PHE A 98 0.43 -2.99 10.00
C PHE A 98 1.20 -1.74 9.56
N TYR A 99 1.89 -1.13 10.53
CA TYR A 99 2.69 0.08 10.32
C TYR A 99 4.17 -0.18 10.67
N PRO A 100 4.89 -1.05 9.92
CA PRO A 100 6.31 -1.29 10.16
C PRO A 100 7.07 0.04 10.11
N ASN A 101 7.97 0.28 11.07
CA ASN A 101 8.80 1.49 11.11
C ASN A 101 7.99 2.78 10.94
N SER A 102 6.92 2.96 11.73
CA SER A 102 5.91 4.05 11.68
C SER A 102 4.97 4.06 10.46
N GLY A 103 5.18 3.18 9.48
CA GLY A 103 4.42 3.14 8.24
C GLY A 103 4.69 4.30 7.26
N ALA A 104 5.67 5.15 7.56
CA ALA A 104 6.01 6.32 6.75
C ALA A 104 7.47 6.31 6.24
N ARG A 105 8.40 5.72 6.99
CA ARG A 105 9.84 5.76 6.66
C ARG A 105 10.50 4.43 6.90
N MET A 106 10.89 3.77 5.82
CA MET A 106 11.48 2.44 5.88
C MET A 106 13.01 2.51 5.97
N PRO A 107 13.64 1.66 6.79
CA PRO A 107 15.08 1.53 6.82
C PRO A 107 15.65 1.22 5.43
N GLY A 108 16.74 1.91 5.07
CA GLY A 108 17.39 1.78 3.76
C GLY A 108 16.78 2.62 2.64
N CYS A 109 15.68 3.35 2.91
CA CYS A 109 15.12 4.33 1.98
C CYS A 109 15.61 5.76 2.32
N GLY A 110 16.05 6.51 1.30
CA GLY A 110 16.43 7.92 1.45
C GLY A 110 15.21 8.84 1.51
N LEU A 111 15.39 10.10 1.93
CA LEU A 111 14.31 11.09 1.92
C LEU A 111 13.84 11.36 0.49
N THR A 112 12.53 11.23 0.24
CA THR A 112 11.85 11.51 -1.04
C THR A 112 12.17 12.92 -1.56
N LEU A 113 12.24 13.91 -0.66
CA LEU A 113 12.59 15.30 -0.98
C LEU A 113 14.06 15.48 -1.40
N GLN A 114 14.98 14.65 -0.90
CA GLN A 114 16.39 14.72 -1.29
C GLN A 114 16.59 14.26 -2.75
N GLY A 115 15.72 13.36 -3.25
CA GLY A 115 15.61 13.04 -4.67
C GLY A 115 15.03 14.21 -5.47
N ALA A 116 13.90 14.76 -5.02
CA ALA A 116 13.18 15.83 -5.71
C ALA A 116 13.99 17.13 -5.90
N PHE A 117 14.80 17.51 -4.89
CA PHE A 117 15.57 18.76 -4.91
C PHE A 117 17.10 18.57 -5.07
N GLY A 118 17.64 17.40 -4.73
CA GLY A 118 19.10 17.20 -4.64
C GLY A 118 19.81 16.71 -5.90
N LYS A 119 19.09 16.24 -6.93
CA LYS A 119 19.70 15.78 -8.21
C LYS A 119 18.96 16.20 -9.49
N GLY A 120 17.91 17.03 -9.38
CA GLY A 120 17.02 17.37 -10.51
C GLY A 120 17.05 18.83 -10.97
N MET A 121 17.60 19.78 -10.20
CA MET A 121 17.51 21.20 -10.60
C MET A 121 18.48 21.61 -11.73
N PHE A 122 19.42 20.74 -12.12
CA PHE A 122 20.37 20.98 -13.22
C PHE A 122 20.47 19.81 -14.23
N GLY A 123 19.56 18.82 -14.15
CA GLY A 123 19.55 17.66 -15.04
C GLY A 123 18.32 17.66 -15.94
N ASN A 124 18.53 17.58 -17.26
CA ASN A 124 17.49 17.64 -18.28
C ASN A 124 16.31 16.68 -18.04
N GLY A 125 15.13 17.23 -17.74
CA GLY A 125 13.84 16.61 -18.05
C GLY A 125 12.92 16.37 -16.85
N ILE A 126 11.78 17.06 -16.83
CA ILE A 126 10.60 16.66 -16.06
C ILE A 126 10.09 15.35 -16.66
N ARG A 127 10.50 14.20 -16.11
CA ARG A 127 9.93 12.89 -16.44
C ARG A 127 9.01 12.45 -15.30
N SER A 128 7.88 11.83 -15.65
CA SER A 128 6.88 11.43 -14.66
C SER A 128 7.51 10.44 -13.66
N PRO A 129 7.12 10.48 -12.37
CA PRO A 129 7.56 9.48 -11.38
C PRO A 129 7.12 8.05 -11.73
N PHE A 130 6.25 7.89 -12.74
CA PHE A 130 5.76 6.62 -13.28
C PHE A 130 6.56 6.14 -14.51
N SER A 131 7.55 6.90 -14.97
CA SER A 131 8.37 6.50 -16.11
C SER A 131 9.32 5.39 -15.65
N ARG A 132 9.17 4.18 -16.22
CA ARG A 132 10.07 3.04 -16.03
C ARG A 132 11.48 3.40 -16.49
N GLY A 133 12.23 4.05 -15.62
CA GLY A 133 13.63 4.42 -15.79
C GLY A 133 14.44 3.83 -14.64
N SER A 134 15.48 3.08 -14.97
CA SER A 134 16.53 2.64 -14.07
C SER A 134 17.47 3.80 -13.70
N ASP A 135 16.90 4.96 -13.33
CA ASP A 135 17.64 6.03 -12.71
C ASP A 135 17.49 5.91 -11.19
N GLY A 136 18.59 6.13 -10.46
CA GLY A 136 18.57 6.05 -9.00
C GLY A 136 17.48 6.94 -8.38
N LEU A 137 17.10 8.01 -9.07
CA LEU A 137 16.07 8.97 -8.66
C LEU A 137 14.66 8.34 -8.52
N THR A 138 14.21 7.53 -9.49
CA THR A 138 12.92 6.82 -9.40
C THR A 138 12.97 5.76 -8.29
N ARG A 139 14.12 5.09 -8.12
CA ARG A 139 14.31 4.08 -7.07
C ARG A 139 14.31 4.67 -5.66
N PHE A 140 14.80 5.90 -5.46
CA PHE A 140 14.77 6.57 -4.16
C PHE A 140 13.38 7.08 -3.78
N THR A 141 12.63 7.65 -4.74
CA THR A 141 11.32 8.26 -4.48
C THR A 141 10.22 7.23 -4.18
N VAL A 142 10.30 6.03 -4.76
CA VAL A 142 9.30 4.96 -4.57
C VAL A 142 9.76 3.92 -3.53
N CYS A 143 10.98 4.05 -2.97
CA CYS A 143 11.58 3.02 -2.10
C CYS A 143 10.68 2.60 -0.94
N ASN A 144 10.17 3.57 -0.16
CA ASN A 144 9.25 3.31 0.94
C ASN A 144 7.99 2.59 0.44
N HIS A 145 7.47 3.00 -0.71
CA HIS A 145 6.26 2.42 -1.29
C HIS A 145 6.45 0.96 -1.73
N LEU A 146 7.63 0.61 -2.24
CA LEU A 146 7.96 -0.77 -2.65
C LEU A 146 8.17 -1.71 -1.45
N LYS A 147 8.53 -1.20 -0.27
CA LYS A 147 8.84 -2.02 0.91
C LYS A 147 7.67 -2.88 1.38
N ALA A 148 6.42 -2.47 1.16
CA ALA A 148 5.27 -3.28 1.55
C ALA A 148 5.25 -4.66 0.87
N TYR A 149 5.50 -4.74 -0.44
CA TYR A 149 5.56 -6.05 -1.09
C TYR A 149 6.86 -6.79 -0.77
N GLU A 150 7.97 -6.09 -0.51
CA GLU A 150 9.21 -6.74 -0.09
C GLU A 150 9.02 -7.47 1.25
N TYR A 151 8.39 -6.81 2.23
CA TYR A 151 8.04 -7.43 3.51
C TYR A 151 7.02 -8.57 3.35
N PHE A 152 6.04 -8.43 2.47
CA PHE A 152 5.09 -9.50 2.19
C PHE A 152 5.76 -10.74 1.56
N ILE A 153 6.69 -10.55 0.63
CA ILE A 153 7.45 -11.65 0.03
C ILE A 153 8.37 -12.30 1.08
N GLU A 154 9.04 -11.49 1.91
CA GLU A 154 9.94 -12.00 2.94
C GLU A 154 9.19 -12.76 4.03
N SER A 155 7.98 -12.33 4.42
CA SER A 155 7.17 -13.03 5.41
C SER A 155 6.74 -14.44 4.98
N ILE A 156 6.75 -14.72 3.67
CA ILE A 156 6.46 -16.04 3.10
C ILE A 156 7.75 -16.88 3.01
N ASN A 157 8.85 -16.26 2.57
CA ASN A 157 10.05 -16.98 2.13
C ASN A 157 11.20 -16.98 3.14
N SER A 158 11.01 -16.37 4.31
CA SER A 158 12.02 -16.27 5.36
C SER A 158 11.61 -17.06 6.61
N PRO A 159 12.56 -17.65 7.36
CA PRO A 159 12.29 -18.21 8.68
C PRO A 159 12.02 -17.13 9.75
N CYS A 160 12.28 -15.85 9.44
CA CYS A 160 12.02 -14.74 10.35
C CYS A 160 10.52 -14.46 10.47
N SER A 161 10.02 -14.44 11.71
CA SER A 161 8.64 -14.02 11.99
C SER A 161 8.52 -12.49 12.05
N PHE A 162 7.57 -11.93 11.32
CA PHE A 162 7.19 -10.51 11.43
C PHE A 162 6.17 -10.33 12.56
N LEU A 163 6.63 -10.46 13.81
CA LEU A 163 5.77 -10.25 14.98
C LEU A 163 5.34 -8.79 15.06
N ALA A 164 4.03 -8.55 15.05
CA ALA A 164 3.44 -7.23 15.23
C ALA A 164 2.79 -7.12 16.62
N HIS A 165 2.85 -5.93 17.21
CA HIS A 165 2.23 -5.61 18.49
C HIS A 165 1.09 -4.62 18.28
N GLN A 166 -0.05 -4.88 18.93
CA GLN A 166 -1.16 -3.95 18.95
C GLN A 166 -0.83 -2.79 19.88
N CYS A 167 -0.85 -1.57 19.35
CA CYS A 167 -0.63 -0.32 20.08
C CYS A 167 -1.65 0.72 19.61
N SER A 168 -1.95 1.73 20.45
CA SER A 168 -2.88 2.79 20.06
C SER A 168 -2.27 3.75 19.03
N ASN A 169 -0.95 3.91 19.07
CA ASN A 169 -0.18 4.73 18.15
C ASN A 169 1.31 4.34 18.18
N TRP A 170 2.11 4.91 17.26
CA TRP A 170 3.53 4.61 17.14
C TRP A 170 4.37 5.02 18.37
N PHE A 171 4.02 6.10 19.07
CA PHE A 171 4.79 6.57 20.22
C PHE A 171 4.63 5.69 21.46
N GLU A 172 3.53 4.93 21.58
CA GLU A 172 3.37 3.94 22.65
C GLU A 172 4.09 2.62 22.35
N PHE A 173 4.43 2.37 21.09
CA PHE A 173 5.13 1.16 20.67
C PHE A 173 6.64 1.23 20.94
N VAL A 174 7.24 2.42 20.80
CA VAL A 174 8.69 2.66 20.92
C VAL A 174 9.13 2.99 22.34
#